data_AF-A0A849EXC7-F1
#
_entry.id   AF-A0A849EXC7-F1
#
_cell.length_a   1.000
_cell.length_b   1.000
_cell.length_c   1.000
_cell.angle_alpha   90.00
_cell.angle_beta   90.00
_cell.angle_gamma   90.00
#
_symmetry.space_group_name_H-M   'P 1'
#
loop_
_entity.id
_entity.type
_entity.pdbx_description
1 polymer ?
#
loop_
_entity_poly.entity_id
_entity_poly.type
_entity_poly.pdbx_seq_one_letter_code
_entity_poly.pdbx_strand_id
1 'polypeptide(L)' 'AMGLPVWVLLPFAGDWRWLRHPTHTPWYPSARLFRQARPFDWQSVINQVMAQLPAWVAQNIKNG' A
#
# COMPACT_ATOMS: atom_id res chain seq x y z
N ALA A 1 -1.61 -1.73 16.37
CA ALA A 1 -2.24 -2.16 15.09
C ALA A 1 -2.64 -3.62 15.22
N MET A 2 -3.73 -4.06 14.58
CA MET A 2 -4.29 -5.41 14.75
C MET A 2 -3.55 -6.53 14.00
N GLY A 3 -2.37 -6.26 13.42
CA GLY A 3 -1.59 -7.23 12.67
C GLY A 3 -2.21 -7.70 11.34
N LEU A 4 -3.41 -7.21 11.00
CA LEU A 4 -4.11 -7.59 9.77
C LEU A 4 -3.45 -6.95 8.54
N PRO A 5 -3.47 -7.63 7.37
CA PRO A 5 -3.04 -7.06 6.12
C PRO A 5 -3.82 -5.78 5.81
N VAL A 6 -3.11 -4.70 5.47
CA VAL A 6 -3.71 -3.41 5.10
C VAL A 6 -2.96 -2.76 3.96
N TRP A 7 -3.68 -2.12 3.06
CA TRP A 7 -3.12 -1.39 1.93
C TRP A 7 -3.27 0.10 2.20
N VAL A 8 -2.18 0.85 2.12
CA VAL A 8 -2.14 2.28 2.45
C VAL A 8 -1.71 3.06 1.21
N LEU A 9 -2.56 3.98 0.79
CA LEU A 9 -2.33 4.86 -0.36
C LEU A 9 -1.83 6.20 0.18
N LEU A 10 -0.63 6.60 -0.23
CA LEU A 10 0.10 7.73 0.32
C LEU A 10 0.20 8.86 -0.71
N PRO A 11 0.01 10.12 -0.27
CA PRO A 11 0.28 11.28 -1.11
C PRO A 11 1.78 11.40 -1.40
N PHE A 12 2.13 12.26 -2.36
CA PHE A 12 3.53 12.50 -2.73
C PHE A 12 4.39 12.93 -1.52
N ALA A 13 3.85 13.81 -0.68
CA ALA A 13 4.45 14.23 0.59
C ALA A 13 3.83 13.45 1.76
N GLY A 14 4.06 12.13 1.80
CA GLY A 14 3.64 11.28 2.92
C GLY A 14 4.35 11.66 4.23
N ASP A 15 3.71 11.38 5.37
CA ASP A 15 4.32 11.65 6.67
C ASP A 15 5.52 10.72 6.97
N TRP A 16 6.35 11.14 7.94
CA TRP A 16 7.61 10.49 8.27
C TRP A 16 7.49 9.00 8.66
N ARG A 17 6.32 8.57 9.18
CA ARG A 17 6.06 7.17 9.57
C ARG A 17 6.02 6.22 8.38
N TRP A 18 5.93 6.76 7.17
CA TRP A 18 5.89 5.91 5.99
C TRP A 18 7.27 5.67 5.39
N LEU A 19 8.33 6.37 5.79
CA LEU A 19 9.63 6.32 5.11
C LEU A 19 9.52 6.71 3.62
N ARG A 20 10.65 6.93 2.93
CA ARG A 20 10.63 7.41 1.54
C ARG A 20 10.53 6.30 0.48
N HIS A 21 11.24 5.19 0.66
CA HIS A 21 11.48 4.23 -0.43
C HIS A 21 11.09 2.76 -0.22
N PRO A 22 10.69 2.27 0.96
CA PRO A 22 10.13 0.92 1.04
C PRO A 22 8.62 0.91 0.72
N THR A 23 8.17 -0.16 0.06
CA THR A 23 6.74 -0.50 -0.11
C THR A 23 6.11 -1.09 1.15
N HIS A 24 6.89 -1.16 2.22
CA HIS A 24 6.52 -1.64 3.55
C HIS A 24 7.10 -0.68 4.59
N THR A 25 6.72 -0.83 5.85
CA THR A 25 7.23 -0.02 6.95
C THR A 25 7.52 -0.89 8.17
N PRO A 26 8.63 -0.66 8.91
CA PRO A 26 8.95 -1.45 10.09
C PRO A 26 7.90 -1.28 11.19
N TRP A 27 7.18 -0.16 11.22
CA TRP A 27 6.17 0.13 12.24
C TRP A 27 4.83 -0.57 11.97
N TYR A 28 4.55 -0.95 10.72
CA TYR A 28 3.36 -1.69 10.32
C TYR A 28 3.75 -2.80 9.33
N PRO A 29 4.29 -3.94 9.82
CA PRO A 29 4.82 -5.00 8.96
C PRO A 29 3.78 -5.62 8.01
N SER A 30 2.51 -5.64 8.42
CA SER A 30 1.39 -6.14 7.60
C SER A 30 0.89 -5.11 6.58
N ALA A 31 1.39 -3.88 6.61
CA ALA A 31 1.00 -2.84 5.68
C ALA A 31 1.76 -2.92 4.35
N ARG A 32 1.05 -2.71 3.26
CA ARG A 32 1.59 -2.48 1.92
C ARG A 32 1.34 -1.03 1.51
N LEU A 33 2.39 -0.33 1.08
CA LEU A 33 2.38 1.10 0.80
C LEU A 33 2.39 1.35 -0.72
N PHE A 34 1.47 2.19 -1.18
CA PHE A 34 1.39 2.70 -2.56
C PHE A 34 1.56 4.21 -2.53
N ARG A 35 2.39 4.78 -3.40
CA ARG A 35 2.80 6.19 -3.30
C ARG A 35 2.61 6.91 -4.63
N GLN A 36 2.18 8.15 -4.55
CA GLN A 36 2.25 9.04 -5.70
C GLN A 36 3.71 9.26 -6.10
N ALA A 37 4.02 9.12 -7.40
CA ALA A 37 5.33 9.44 -7.94
C ALA A 37 5.56 10.96 -8.05
N ARG A 38 4.48 11.74 -8.13
CA ARG A 38 4.46 13.20 -8.19
C ARG A 38 3.17 13.74 -7.54
N PRO A 39 3.12 15.01 -7.11
CA PRO A 39 1.91 15.59 -6.53
C PRO A 39 0.68 15.36 -7.42
N PHE A 40 -0.44 15.00 -6.78
CA PHE A 40 -1.75 14.77 -7.40
C PHE A 40 -1.87 13.56 -8.34
N ASP A 41 -0.83 12.75 -8.53
CA ASP A 41 -0.87 11.53 -9.34
C ASP A 41 -1.53 10.35 -8.62
N TRP A 42 -2.79 10.54 -8.20
CA TRP A 42 -3.59 9.46 -7.61
C TRP A 42 -3.94 8.38 -8.64
N GLN A 43 -4.04 8.73 -9.91
CA GLN A 43 -4.35 7.77 -10.96
C GLN A 43 -3.32 6.64 -11.01
N SER A 44 -2.02 6.95 -10.96
CA SER A 44 -0.97 5.93 -10.92
C SER A 44 -1.08 5.04 -9.68
N VAL A 45 -1.38 5.61 -8.51
CA VAL A 45 -1.57 4.86 -7.27
C VAL A 45 -2.74 3.88 -7.38
N ILE A 46 -3.88 4.33 -7.88
CA ILE A 46 -5.07 3.49 -8.09
C ILE A 46 -4.80 2.40 -9.12
N ASN A 47 -4.10 2.71 -10.22
CA ASN A 47 -3.73 1.72 -11.23
C ASN A 47 -2.86 0.60 -10.63
N GLN A 48 -1.91 0.93 -9.75
CA GLN A 48 -1.09 -0.07 -9.04
C GLN A 48 -1.93 -0.96 -8.12
N VAL A 49 -2.91 -0.37 -7.41
CA VAL A 49 -3.83 -1.14 -6.55
C VAL A 49 -4.67 -2.09 -7.40
N MET A 50 -5.27 -1.59 -8.48
CA MET A 50 -6.10 -2.39 -9.39
C MET A 50 -5.31 -3.54 -10.04
N ALA A 51 -4.04 -3.33 -10.35
CA ALA A 51 -3.18 -4.38 -10.92
C ALA A 51 -2.86 -5.51 -9.93
N GLN A 52 -2.86 -5.23 -8.62
CA GLN A 52 -2.36 -6.17 -7.61
C GLN A 52 -3.46 -6.79 -6.76
N LEU A 53 -4.57 -6.06 -6.52
CA LEU A 53 -5.62 -6.46 -5.59
C LEU A 53 -6.32 -7.77 -6.00
N PRO A 54 -6.66 -8.02 -7.28
CA PRO A 54 -7.31 -9.27 -7.68
C PRO A 54 -6.47 -10.51 -7.35
N ALA A 55 -5.16 -10.46 -7.65
CA ALA A 55 -4.25 -11.55 -7.34
C ALA A 55 -4.09 -11.75 -5.82
N TRP A 56 -4.00 -10.66 -5.05
CA TRP A 56 -3.92 -10.74 -3.59
C TRP A 56 -5.20 -11.36 -2.99
N VAL A 57 -6.37 -10.96 -3.46
CA VAL A 57 -7.66 -11.52 -3.04
C VAL A 57 -7.72 -13.02 -3.32
N ALA A 58 -7.36 -13.44 -4.52
CA ALA A 58 -7.36 -14.86 -4.90
C ALA A 58 -6.46 -15.73 -4.00
N GLN A 59 -5.36 -15.15 -3.50
CA GLN A 59 -4.39 -15.83 -2.64
C GLN A 59 -4.76 -15.82 -1.15
N ASN A 60 -5.46 -14.78 -0.68
CA ASN A 60 -5.61 -14.51 0.75
C ASN A 60 -7.03 -14.69 1.29
N ILE A 61 -8.07 -14.70 0.44
CA ILE A 61 -9.46 -14.92 0.88
C ILE A 61 -9.82 -16.40 1.03
N LYS A 62 -9.09 -17.33 0.40
CA LYS A 62 -9.37 -18.78 0.52
C LYS A 62 -8.77 -19.45 1.75
N ASN A 63 -7.93 -18.74 2.50
CA ASN A 63 -7.10 -19.29 3.59
C ASN A 63 -7.44 -18.71 4.97
N GLY A 64 -8.54 -17.95 5.09
CA GLY A 64 -8.98 -17.29 6.33
C GLY A 64 -10.39 -17.70 6.72
#